data_AF-A0A249PIH9-F1
#
_entry.id   AF-A0A249PIH9-F1
#
_cell.length_a   1.000
_cell.length_b   1.000
_cell.length_c   1.000
_cell.angle_alpha   90.00
_cell.angle_beta   90.00
_cell.angle_gamma   90.00
#
_symmetry.space_group_name_H-M   'P 1'
#
loop_
_entity.id
_entity.type
_entity.pdbx_description
1 polymer ?
#
loop_
_entity_poly.entity_id
_entity_poly.type
_entity_poly.pdbx_seq_one_letter_code
_entity_poly.pdbx_strand_id
1 'polypeptide(L)' 'MQTQECLQLHFDVRSGRALLTYGNREYLLPEVYSTKEKAQTAAQHFAWEELGWKHRAPDIRGASDVPVWLR' A
#
# COMPACT_ATOMS: atom_id res chain seq x y z
N MET A 1 -9.60 -15.46 -14.83
CA MET A 1 -8.50 -14.49 -14.67
C MET A 1 -8.41 -14.18 -13.19
N GLN A 2 -7.46 -14.78 -12.47
CA GLN A 2 -7.26 -14.47 -11.05
C GLN A 2 -6.89 -13.00 -10.98
N THR A 3 -7.81 -12.18 -10.49
CA THR A 3 -7.52 -10.82 -10.01
C THR A 3 -6.55 -11.02 -8.86
N GLN A 4 -5.25 -11.12 -9.16
CA GLN A 4 -4.23 -11.05 -8.13
C GLN A 4 -4.54 -9.78 -7.35
N GLU A 5 -4.86 -9.93 -6.08
CA GLU A 5 -5.23 -8.85 -5.16
C GLU A 5 -3.97 -8.01 -4.92
N CYS A 6 -3.49 -7.33 -5.95
CA CYS A 6 -2.29 -6.52 -5.90
C CYS A 6 -2.64 -5.23 -5.18
N LEU A 7 -1.80 -4.86 -4.20
CA LEU A 7 -1.88 -3.56 -3.56
C LEU A 7 -1.47 -2.50 -4.57
N GLN A 8 -2.36 -1.57 -4.87
CA GLN A 8 -2.09 -0.45 -5.76
C GLN A 8 -2.07 0.84 -4.96
N LEU A 9 -1.00 1.61 -5.10
CA LEU A 9 -0.87 2.91 -4.48
C LEU A 9 -1.03 4.01 -5.52
N HIS A 10 -2.02 4.85 -5.29
CA HIS A 10 -2.18 6.10 -6.02
C HIS A 10 -1.69 7.25 -5.15
N PHE A 11 -0.71 8.01 -5.66
CA PHE A 11 -0.18 9.18 -4.97
C PHE A 11 -0.54 10.45 -5.73
N ASP A 12 -1.29 11.33 -5.08
CA ASP A 12 -1.64 12.63 -5.62
C ASP A 12 -0.55 13.65 -5.25
N VAL A 13 0.22 14.06 -6.25
CA VAL A 13 1.38 14.96 -6.07
C VAL A 13 0.95 16.36 -5.63
N ARG A 14 -0.29 16.78 -5.93
CA ARG A 14 -0.79 18.12 -5.61
C ARG A 14 -1.19 18.27 -4.14
N SER A 15 -1.84 17.26 -3.59
CA SER A 15 -2.31 17.21 -2.20
C SER A 15 -1.36 16.45 -1.28
N GLY A 16 -0.40 15.71 -1.84
CA GLY A 16 0.49 14.80 -1.12
C GLY A 16 -0.25 13.60 -0.51
N ARG A 17 -1.51 13.37 -0.87
CA ARG A 17 -2.30 12.27 -0.32
C ARG A 17 -2.02 10.99 -1.06
N ALA A 18 -2.17 9.88 -0.35
CA ALA A 18 -1.97 8.57 -0.90
C ALA A 18 -3.20 7.68 -0.65
N LEU A 19 -3.64 6.99 -1.69
CA LEU A 19 -4.77 6.07 -1.68
C LEU A 19 -4.27 4.67 -2.02
N LEU A 20 -4.44 3.74 -1.08
CA LEU A 20 -4.09 2.34 -1.25
C LEU A 20 -5.34 1.55 -1.63
N THR A 21 -5.30 0.88 -2.77
CA THR A 21 -6.37 0.00 -3.25
C THR A 21 -5.95 -1.45 -3.07
N TYR A 22 -6.82 -2.26 -2.49
CA TYR A 22 -6.65 -3.71 -2.33
C TYR A 22 -7.92 -4.43 -2.74
N GLY A 23 -7.90 -5.13 -3.87
CA GLY A 23 -9.09 -5.73 -4.47
C GLY A 23 -10.14 -4.66 -4.80
N ASN A 24 -11.33 -4.77 -4.21
CA ASN A 24 -12.43 -3.80 -4.35
C ASN A 24 -12.51 -2.79 -3.19
N ARG A 25 -11.47 -2.69 -2.36
CA ARG A 25 -11.43 -1.77 -1.22
C ARG A 25 -10.39 -0.69 -1.44
N GLU A 26 -10.75 0.52 -1.07
CA GLU A 26 -9.89 1.70 -1.14
C GLU A 26 -9.64 2.22 0.29
N TYR A 27 -8.39 2.50 0.60
CA TYR A 27 -7.93 2.94 1.90
C TYR A 27 -7.14 4.23 1.71
N LEU A 28 -7.67 5.33 2.24
CA LEU A 28 -6.93 6.60 2.26
C LEU A 28 -5.90 6.54 3.38
N LEU A 29 -4.63 6.75 3.05
CA LEU A 29 -3.60 6.90 4.06
C LEU A 29 -3.82 8.23 4.82
N PRO A 30 -3.72 8.23 6.16
CA PRO A 30 -4.08 9.39 6.97
C PRO A 30 -3.08 10.55 6.88
N GLU A 31 -1.84 10.27 6.47
CA GLU A 31 -0.79 11.28 6.38
C GLU A 31 -0.68 11.91 4.98
N VAL A 32 -0.03 13.06 4.94
CA VAL A 32 0.38 13.73 3.70
C VAL A 32 1.85 13.48 3.48
N TYR A 33 2.19 12.90 2.33
CA TYR A 33 3.54 12.51 1.97
C TYR A 33 4.14 13.51 0.99
N SER A 34 5.39 13.88 1.23
CA SER A 34 6.13 14.81 0.36
C SER A 34 6.62 14.15 -0.94
N THR A 35 6.78 12.83 -0.94
CA THR A 35 7.29 12.06 -2.08
C THR A 35 6.54 10.74 -2.24
N LYS A 36 6.57 10.21 -3.47
CA LYS A 36 6.00 8.90 -3.82
C LYS A 36 6.63 7.77 -3.01
N GLU A 37 7.94 7.83 -2.77
CA GLU A 37 8.64 6.81 -1.99
C GLU A 37 8.15 6.77 -0.54
N LYS A 38 7.96 7.92 0.10
CA LYS A 38 7.40 7.97 1.46
C LYS A 38 5.97 7.43 1.52
N ALA A 39 5.15 7.78 0.53
CA ALA A 39 3.80 7.23 0.40
C ALA A 39 3.83 5.70 0.20
N GLN A 40 4.79 5.19 -0.57
CA GLN A 40 4.97 3.76 -0.81
C GLN A 40 5.38 3.01 0.45
N THR A 41 6.37 3.52 1.17
CA THR A 41 6.77 2.94 2.46
C THR A 41 5.60 2.95 3.45
N ALA A 42 4.84 4.04 3.52
CA ALA A 42 3.68 4.10 4.40
C ALA A 42 2.58 3.12 4.00
N ALA A 43 2.29 2.98 2.70
CA ALA A 43 1.35 2.00 2.18
C ALA A 43 1.77 0.55 2.49
N GLN A 44 3.06 0.26 2.38
CA GLN A 44 3.64 -1.02 2.73
C GLN A 44 3.47 -1.35 4.21
N HIS A 45 3.78 -0.40 5.09
CA HIS A 45 3.57 -0.52 6.53
C HIS A 45 2.08 -0.66 6.89
N PHE A 46 1.21 0.15 6.27
CA PHE A 46 -0.23 0.05 6.46
C PHE A 46 -0.76 -1.33 6.04
N ALA A 47 -0.34 -1.83 4.88
CA ALA A 47 -0.74 -3.17 4.45
C ALA A 47 -0.22 -4.27 5.38
N TRP A 48 1.00 -4.12 5.88
CA TRP A 48 1.61 -5.07 6.80
C TRP A 48 0.87 -5.16 8.14
N GLU A 49 0.60 -4.01 8.77
CA GLU A 49 -0.03 -3.94 10.09
C GLU A 49 -1.56 -4.00 10.03
N GLU A 50 -2.19 -3.15 9.22
CA GLU A 50 -3.65 -2.97 9.19
C GLU A 50 -4.36 -3.99 8.31
N LEU A 51 -3.79 -4.31 7.13
CA LEU A 51 -4.37 -5.32 6.24
C LEU A 51 -3.94 -6.76 6.61
N GLY A 52 -3.05 -6.90 7.60
CA GLY A 52 -2.63 -8.19 8.15
C GLY A 52 -1.76 -9.01 7.20
N TRP A 53 -1.04 -8.38 6.27
CA TRP A 53 -0.16 -9.08 5.33
C TRP A 53 0.93 -9.89 6.05
N LYS A 54 1.34 -9.47 7.25
CA LYS A 54 2.24 -10.22 8.14
C LYS A 54 1.78 -11.64 8.48
N HIS A 55 0.47 -11.91 8.40
CA HIS A 55 -0.11 -13.22 8.66
C HIS A 55 -0.57 -13.92 7.38
N ARG A 56 -0.85 -13.17 6.32
CA ARG A 56 -1.37 -13.71 5.05
C ARG A 56 -0.29 -14.18 4.10
N ALA A 57 0.88 -13.57 4.12
CA ALA A 57 1.96 -13.85 3.19
C ALA A 57 3.19 -14.39 3.96
N PRO A 58 3.31 -15.72 4.16
CA PRO A 58 4.43 -16.30 4.91
C PRO A 58 5.79 -16.08 4.23
N ASP A 59 5.80 -15.80 2.92
CA ASP A 59 7.00 -15.50 2.15
C ASP A 59 7.50 -14.05 2.29
N ILE A 60 6.66 -13.14 2.82
CA ILE A 60 7.00 -11.73 3.00
C ILE A 60 7.49 -11.54 4.43
N ARG A 61 8.76 -11.12 4.59
CA ARG A 61 9.44 -11.05 5.89
C ARG A 61 9.29 -9.71 6.59
N GLY A 62 8.78 -8.69 5.92
CA GLY A 62 8.55 -7.38 6.51
C GLY A 62 7.73 -6.45 5.60
N ALA A 63 7.36 -5.29 6.15
CA ALA A 63 6.59 -4.29 5.43
C ALA A 63 7.23 -3.90 4.08
N SER A 64 8.55 -3.71 4.04
CA SER A 64 9.27 -3.33 2.81
C SER A 64 9.17 -4.35 1.67
N ASP A 65 8.95 -5.62 1.99
CA ASP A 65 8.78 -6.71 1.01
C ASP A 65 7.33 -6.80 0.50
N VAL A 66 6.41 -6.00 1.05
CA VAL A 66 5.01 -5.98 0.60
C VAL A 66 4.95 -5.39 -0.83
N PRO A 67 4.39 -6.14 -1.81
CA PRO A 67 4.33 -5.71 -3.20
C PRO A 67 3.25 -4.65 -3.40
N VAL A 68 3.60 -3.39 -3.16
CA VAL A 68 2.78 -2.21 -3.42
C VAL A 68 3.18 -1.61 -4.76
N TRP A 69 2.26 -1.68 -5.73
CA TRP A 69 2.43 -1.17 -7.08
C TRP A 69 1.99 0.27 -7.18
N LEU A 70 2.87 1.16 -7.61
CA LEU A 70 2.51 2.53 -7.91
C LEU A 70 1.68 2.58 -9.20
N ARG A 71 0.51 3.23 -9.13
CA ARG A 71 -0.36 3.49 -10.28
C ARG A 71 -0.14 4.88 -10.87
#